data_AF-A8UE74-F1
#
_entry.id   AF-A8UE74-F1
#
_cell.length_a   1.000
_cell.length_b   1.000
_cell.length_c   1.000
_cell.angle_alpha   90.00
_cell.angle_beta   90.00
_cell.angle_gamma   90.00
#
_symmetry.space_group_name_H-M   'P 1'
#
loop_
_entity.id
_entity.type
_entity.pdbx_description
1 polymer ?
#
loop_
_entity_poly.entity_id
_entity_poly.type
_entity_poly.pdbx_seq_one_letter_code
_entity_poly.pdbx_strand_id
1 'polypeptide(L)' 'MGEVILEIIAESFYEIIPNIIKLLGASIRYCFFLGKKNFKIVFKEEWNKRVGFLTIVIVIGLIIW' A
#
# COMPACT_ATOMS: atom_id res chain seq x y z
N MET A 1 -16.49 4.23 -26.30
CA MET A 1 -15.94 5.45 -25.66
C MET A 1 -15.98 5.35 -24.13
N GLY A 2 -17.13 5.08 -23.51
CA GLY A 2 -17.21 4.89 -22.05
C GLY A 2 -16.43 3.69 -21.50
N GLU A 3 -16.43 2.55 -22.21
CA GLU A 3 -15.68 1.34 -21.81
C GLU A 3 -14.16 1.54 -21.82
N VAL A 4 -13.63 2.26 -22.82
CA VAL A 4 -12.18 2.55 -22.93
C VAL A 4 -11.71 3.44 -21.77
N ILE A 5 -12.53 4.41 -21.34
CA ILE A 5 -12.22 5.25 -20.18
C ILE A 5 -12.22 4.41 -18.89
N LEU A 6 -13.16 3.47 -18.76
CA LEU A 6 -13.23 2.55 -17.62
C LEU A 6 -12.04 1.60 -17.58
N GLU A 7 -11.57 1.06 -18.70
CA GLU A 7 -10.37 0.22 -18.78
C GLU A 7 -9.12 1.00 -18.36
N ILE A 8 -8.91 2.21 -18.86
CA ILE A 8 -7.76 3.05 -18.49
C ILE A 8 -7.77 3.36 -16.99
N ILE A 9 -8.95 3.64 -16.43
CA ILE A 9 -9.11 3.86 -14.99
C ILE A 9 -8.83 2.57 -14.22
N ALA A 10 -9.37 1.43 -14.66
CA ALA A 10 -9.17 0.15 -13.99
C ALA A 10 -7.70 -0.29 -14.01
N GLU A 11 -7.00 -0.14 -15.13
CA GLU A 11 -5.55 -0.39 -15.24
C GLU A 11 -4.75 0.56 -14.34
N SER A 12 -5.10 1.85 -14.34
CA SER A 12 -4.48 2.83 -13.45
C SER A 12 -4.65 2.44 -11.98
N PHE A 13 -5.83 1.97 -11.58
CA PHE A 13 -6.07 1.48 -10.22
C PHE A 13 -5.27 0.19 -9.93
N TYR A 14 -5.16 -0.72 -10.89
CA TYR A 14 -4.40 -1.96 -10.72
C TYR A 14 -2.90 -1.72 -10.50
N GLU A 15 -2.33 -0.68 -11.10
CA GLU A 15 -0.92 -0.34 -10.91
C GLU A 15 -0.69 0.57 -9.69
N ILE A 16 -1.59 1.52 -9.45
CA ILE A 16 -1.41 2.55 -8.43
C ILE A 16 -1.78 2.02 -7.04
N ILE A 17 -2.87 1.26 -6.90
CA ILE A 17 -3.34 0.76 -5.59
C ILE A 17 -2.26 -0.08 -4.88
N PRO A 18 -1.63 -1.10 -5.52
CA PRO A 18 -0.63 -1.91 -4.85
C PRO A 18 0.57 -1.08 -4.40
N ASN A 19 0.97 -0.09 -5.20
CA ASN A 19 2.08 0.79 -4.88
C ASN A 19 1.77 1.72 -3.71
N ILE A 20 0.54 2.27 -3.65
CA ILE A 20 0.08 3.07 -2.51
C ILE A 20 -0.02 2.22 -1.25
N ILE A 21 -0.60 1.02 -1.33
CA ILE A 21 -0.66 0.09 -0.19
C ILE A 21 0.76 -0.24 0.28
N LYS A 22 1.67 -0.51 -0.65
CA LYS A 22 3.08 -0.76 -0.34
C LYS A 22 3.76 0.45 0.28
N LEU A 23 3.46 1.66 -0.16
CA LEU A 23 4.01 2.86 0.46
C LEU A 23 3.50 3.05 1.89
N LEU A 24 2.19 2.90 2.10
CA LEU A 24 1.53 3.09 3.39
C LEU A 24 2.02 2.08 4.43
N GLY A 25 2.00 0.79 4.13
CA GLY A 25 2.48 -0.22 5.08
C GLY A 25 3.99 -0.17 5.31
N ALA A 26 4.80 0.32 4.34
CA ALA A 26 6.23 0.56 4.57
C ALA A 26 6.42 1.71 5.56
N SER A 27 5.62 2.78 5.43
CA SER A 27 5.62 3.91 6.36
C SER A 27 5.18 3.51 7.76
N ILE A 28 4.09 2.74 7.89
CA ILE A 28 3.64 2.19 9.17
C ILE A 28 4.74 1.34 9.81
N ARG A 29 5.34 0.43 9.04
CA ARG A 29 6.42 -0.44 9.50
C ARG A 29 7.69 0.36 9.86
N TYR A 30 7.97 1.43 9.12
CA TYR A 30 9.09 2.33 9.42
C TYR A 30 8.89 3.05 10.76
N CYS A 31 7.66 3.49 11.07
CA CYS A 31 7.33 4.04 12.39
C CYS A 31 7.60 3.02 13.51
N PHE A 32 7.25 1.74 13.32
CA PHE A 32 7.57 0.68 14.29
C PHE A 32 9.08 0.42 14.45
N PHE A 33 9.87 0.63 13.39
CA PHE A 33 11.33 0.53 13.49
C PHE A 33 11.98 1.74 14.18
N LEU A 34 11.24 2.81 14.51
CA LEU A 34 11.72 3.99 15.24
C LEU A 34 13.06 4.54 14.71
N GLY A 35 13.25 4.54 13.39
CA GLY A 35 14.48 5.01 12.74
C GLY A 35 15.68 4.05 12.80
N LYS A 36 15.54 2.84 13.37
CA LYS A 36 16.61 1.82 13.41
C LYS A 36 16.99 1.24 12.04
N LYS A 37 16.12 1.41 11.04
CA LYS A 37 16.34 0.96 9.66
C LYS A 37 16.02 2.08 8.68
N ASN A 38 16.81 2.19 7.61
CA ASN A 38 16.53 3.13 6.52
C ASN A 38 15.21 2.78 5.82
N PHE A 39 14.40 3.79 5.52
CA PHE A 39 13.12 3.62 4.82
C PHE A 39 13.28 2.86 3.48
N LYS A 40 14.35 3.14 2.73
CA LYS A 40 14.67 2.45 1.47
C LYS A 40 14.86 0.94 1.65
N ILE A 41 15.36 0.51 2.82
CA ILE A 41 15.51 -0.91 3.17
C ILE A 41 14.13 -1.49 3.51
N VAL A 42 13.36 -0.79 4.36
CA VAL A 42 11.99 -1.21 4.77
C VAL A 42 11.04 -1.33 3.57
N PHE A 43 11.17 -0.45 2.57
CA PHE A 43 10.36 -0.48 1.34
C PHE A 43 10.73 -1.64 0.40
N LYS A 44 12.02 -2.04 0.38
CA LYS A 44 12.52 -3.15 -0.45
C LYS A 44 12.35 -4.52 0.20
N GLU A 45 12.21 -4.59 1.51
CA GLU A 45 11.98 -5.85 2.21
C GLU A 45 10.69 -6.50 1.74
N GLU A 46 10.69 -7.84 1.68
CA GLU A 46 9.46 -8.58 1.46
C GLU A 46 8.48 -8.34 2.60
N TRP A 47 7.22 -8.22 2.20
CA TRP A 47 6.15 -7.98 3.12
C TRP A 47 5.68 -9.31 3.64
N ASN A 48 5.84 -9.52 4.94
CA ASN A 48 5.21 -10.66 5.57
C ASN A 48 3.68 -10.50 5.42
N LYS A 49 2.95 -11.56 5.01
CA LYS A 49 1.51 -11.50 4.70
C LYS A 49 0.68 -10.80 5.78
N ARG A 50 1.10 -10.89 7.05
CA ARG A 50 0.50 -10.24 8.21
C ARG A 50 0.55 -8.69 8.15
N VAL A 51 1.66 -8.11 7.68
CA VAL A 51 1.81 -6.64 7.56
C VAL A 51 0.98 -6.11 6.40
N GLY A 52 0.95 -6.83 5.28
CA GLY A 52 0.07 -6.50 4.16
C GLY A 52 -1.41 -6.52 4.56
N PHE A 53 -1.82 -7.57 5.27
CA PHE A 53 -3.18 -7.68 5.80
C PHE A 53 -3.53 -6.54 6.77
N LEU A 54 -2.64 -6.23 7.74
CA LEU A 54 -2.85 -5.13 8.69
C LEU A 54 -3.02 -3.78 7.97
N THR A 55 -2.19 -3.53 6.95
CA THR A 55 -2.27 -2.30 6.15
C THR A 55 -3.61 -2.20 5.43
N ILE A 56 -4.08 -3.29 4.82
CA ILE A 56 -5.39 -3.35 4.16
C ILE A 56 -6.53 -3.10 5.16
N VAL A 57 -6.50 -3.73 6.34
CA VAL A 57 -7.52 -3.53 7.38
C VAL A 57 -7.58 -2.07 7.86
N ILE A 58 -6.44 -1.43 8.06
CA ILE A 58 -6.39 0.00 8.44
C ILE A 58 -6.97 0.88 7.33
N VAL A 59 -6.60 0.63 6.07
CA VAL A 59 -7.12 1.40 4.92
C VAL A 59 -8.64 1.23 4.79
N ILE A 60 -9.15 0.00 4.91
CA ILE A 60 -10.60 -0.27 4.87
C ILE A 60 -11.32 0.41 6.05
N GLY A 61 -10.75 0.33 7.26
CA GLY A 61 -11.30 1.00 8.43
C GLY A 61 -11.40 2.52 8.27
N LEU A 62 -10.39 3.15 7.66
CA LEU A 62 -10.39 4.60 7.36
C LEU A 62 -11.38 5.01 6.25
N ILE A 63 -11.73 4.10 5.34
CA ILE A 63 -12.73 4.36 4.29
C ILE A 63 -14.15 4.23 4.83
N ILE A 64 -14.37 3.29 5.75
CA ILE A 64 -15.69 3.00 6.33
C ILE A 64 -16.07 4.02 7.43
N TRP A 65 -15.08 4.57 8.13
CA TRP A 65 -15.28 5.57 9.20
C TRP A 65 -15.42 6.98 8.64
#